data_AF-A0A935GZF3-F1
#
_entry.id   AF-A0A935GZF3-F1
#
_cell.length_a   1.000
_cell.length_b   1.000
_cell.length_c   1.000
_cell.angle_alpha   90.00
_cell.angle_beta   90.00
_cell.angle_gamma   90.00
#
_symmetry.space_group_name_H-M   'P 1'
#
loop_
_entity.id
_entity.type
_entity.pdbx_description
1 polymer ?
#
loop_
_entity_poly.entity_id
_entity_poly.type
_entity_poly.pdbx_seq_one_letter_code
_entity_poly.pdbx_strand_id
1 'polypeptide(L)'
;MEYWDGFDTSHWKTSDKAWMAERKQQWLEIEKLLYVLDKNKKARSIVKQYFLKGQLPEWEKLHDWNPNSTTRHLDLLLFLYLHPSCDDAVLRPLRDQFMNNPHARWNDRLIGFNALWQIGLTEPSAGSLRMFRIADLEKELPAVAASLPAAPEPFADCRRIEVHTDGQNERLFNLMWPDITQQTVRLPVTRDTYCCRAPRYTLDYEEFPLMEHRFTLETLWTMSQWLVWPAPLNRGSSDMIFQYERPMDLWYHHCAQEDVPEKSARRELVMLAVYRIFHFDVDQEGPDSPRTRFVHRARALLAERSFSDAFKALIAAARSGDVVVSEPWNNDAKVLAPEFYCSTRWAG
;
A
#
# COMPACT_ATOMS: atom_id res chain seq x y z
N MET A 1 -25.00 -25.25 -4.05
CA MET A 1 -25.07 -24.14 -3.08
C MET A 1 -23.78 -23.39 -3.28
N GLU A 2 -23.83 -22.27 -3.99
CA GLU A 2 -22.62 -21.49 -4.27
C GLU A 2 -22.11 -20.92 -2.95
N TYR A 3 -20.80 -20.86 -2.72
CA TYR A 3 -20.21 -20.37 -1.45
C TYR A 3 -20.71 -18.97 -1.04
N TRP A 4 -21.17 -18.19 -2.03
CA TRP A 4 -21.73 -16.84 -1.87
C TRP A 4 -23.26 -16.80 -1.91
N ASP A 5 -23.95 -17.93 -1.72
CA ASP A 5 -25.41 -17.97 -1.59
C ASP A 5 -25.84 -17.00 -0.48
N GLY A 6 -26.65 -16.00 -0.85
CA GLY A 6 -27.09 -14.95 0.08
C GLY A 6 -26.16 -13.73 0.20
N PHE A 7 -25.19 -13.54 -0.72
CA PHE A 7 -24.42 -12.29 -0.80
C PHE A 7 -25.36 -11.08 -0.93
N ASP A 8 -25.27 -10.15 0.03
CA ASP A 8 -26.17 -9.01 0.10
C ASP A 8 -25.81 -7.96 -0.96
N THR A 9 -26.66 -7.88 -1.99
CA THR A 9 -26.56 -6.89 -3.07
C THR A 9 -27.43 -5.66 -2.84
N SER A 10 -28.13 -5.54 -1.70
CA SER A 10 -29.03 -4.42 -1.40
C SER A 10 -28.34 -3.06 -1.39
N HIS A 11 -27.02 -3.05 -1.12
CA HIS A 11 -26.18 -1.86 -1.21
C HIS A 11 -25.97 -1.36 -2.66
N TRP A 12 -26.15 -2.21 -3.67
CA TRP A 12 -26.11 -1.84 -5.08
C TRP A 12 -27.49 -1.43 -5.56
N LYS A 13 -27.78 -0.13 -5.47
CA LYS A 13 -29.04 0.49 -5.87
C LYS A 13 -29.18 0.59 -7.39
N THR A 14 -29.08 -0.53 -8.10
CA THR A 14 -29.02 -0.60 -9.56
C THR A 14 -30.27 -0.06 -10.27
N SER A 15 -31.41 -0.05 -9.58
CA SER A 15 -32.66 0.56 -10.07
C SER A 15 -32.71 2.07 -9.91
N ASP A 16 -31.85 2.66 -9.07
CA ASP A 16 -31.75 4.11 -8.87
C ASP A 16 -30.85 4.71 -9.97
N LYS A 17 -31.47 5.51 -10.86
CA LYS A 17 -30.78 6.14 -11.99
C LYS A 17 -29.73 7.16 -11.55
N ALA A 18 -30.00 7.91 -10.48
CA ALA A 18 -29.07 8.93 -9.99
C ALA A 18 -27.85 8.25 -9.36
N TRP A 19 -28.07 7.23 -8.53
CA TRP A 19 -26.99 6.42 -7.96
C TRP A 19 -26.13 5.76 -9.05
N MET A 20 -26.77 5.16 -10.07
CA MET A 20 -26.03 4.55 -11.19
C MET A 20 -25.23 5.56 -12.01
N ALA A 21 -25.72 6.80 -12.17
CA ALA A 21 -24.98 7.85 -12.88
C ALA A 21 -23.74 8.29 -12.09
N GLU A 22 -23.87 8.50 -10.78
CA GLU A 22 -22.76 8.82 -9.89
C GLU A 22 -21.70 7.70 -9.89
N ARG A 23 -22.13 6.44 -9.75
CA ARG A 23 -21.22 5.29 -9.79
C ARG A 23 -20.49 5.20 -11.13
N LYS A 24 -21.16 5.43 -12.26
CA LYS A 24 -20.49 5.47 -13.58
C LYS A 24 -19.44 6.58 -13.67
N GLN A 25 -19.65 7.71 -13.00
CA GLN A 25 -18.65 8.77 -12.93
C GLN A 25 -17.46 8.36 -12.05
N GLN A 26 -17.71 7.81 -10.86
CA GLN A 26 -16.67 7.28 -9.97
C GLN A 26 -15.83 6.18 -10.64
N TRP A 27 -16.45 5.37 -11.51
CA TRP A 27 -15.74 4.34 -12.27
C TRP A 27 -14.56 4.90 -13.08
N LEU A 28 -14.66 6.13 -13.59
CA LEU A 28 -13.60 6.75 -14.37
C LEU A 28 -12.32 6.96 -13.53
N GLU A 29 -12.44 7.26 -12.23
CA GLU A 29 -11.30 7.35 -11.33
C GLU A 29 -10.78 5.96 -10.94
N ILE A 30 -11.68 5.01 -10.69
CA ILE A 30 -11.31 3.63 -10.36
C ILE A 30 -10.57 2.97 -11.52
N GLU A 31 -10.99 3.20 -12.75
CA GLU A 31 -10.38 2.61 -13.93
C GLU A 31 -8.93 3.08 -14.11
N LYS A 32 -8.62 4.34 -13.76
CA LYS A 32 -7.26 4.86 -13.69
C LYS A 32 -6.43 4.11 -12.65
N LEU A 33 -6.95 3.95 -11.43
CA LEU A 33 -6.28 3.19 -10.37
C LEU A 33 -5.99 1.75 -10.80
N LEU A 34 -6.98 1.05 -11.38
CA LEU A 34 -6.81 -0.32 -11.85
C LEU A 34 -5.77 -0.43 -12.96
N TYR A 35 -5.65 0.58 -13.82
CA TYR A 35 -4.59 0.62 -14.83
C TYR A 35 -3.20 0.78 -14.21
N VAL A 36 -3.03 1.63 -13.19
CA VAL A 36 -1.76 1.76 -12.45
C VAL A 36 -1.39 0.49 -11.70
N LEU A 37 -2.39 -0.26 -11.21
CA LEU A 37 -2.21 -1.58 -10.58
C LEU A 37 -2.05 -2.71 -11.61
N ASP A 38 -1.73 -2.39 -12.88
CA ASP A 38 -1.47 -3.32 -13.98
C ASP A 38 -2.60 -4.35 -14.20
N LYS A 39 -3.85 -3.99 -13.87
CA LYS A 39 -5.01 -4.86 -14.09
C LYS A 39 -5.32 -4.90 -15.58
N ASN A 40 -5.25 -6.09 -16.18
CA ASN A 40 -5.59 -6.28 -17.59
C ASN A 40 -7.10 -6.07 -17.88
N LYS A 41 -7.49 -6.02 -19.16
CA LYS A 41 -8.88 -5.80 -19.59
C LYS A 41 -9.89 -6.79 -18.97
N LYS A 42 -9.52 -8.07 -18.83
CA LYS A 42 -10.38 -9.10 -18.23
C LYS A 42 -10.61 -8.80 -16.73
N ALA A 43 -9.54 -8.46 -16.00
CA ALA A 43 -9.62 -8.07 -14.59
C ALA A 43 -10.45 -6.80 -14.41
N ARG A 44 -10.21 -5.75 -15.21
CA ARG A 44 -10.99 -4.50 -15.15
C ARG A 44 -12.47 -4.75 -15.41
N SER A 45 -12.82 -5.64 -16.35
CA SER A 45 -14.22 -6.02 -16.61
C SER A 45 -14.87 -6.70 -15.41
N ILE A 46 -14.20 -7.67 -14.77
CA ILE A 46 -14.68 -8.34 -13.55
C ILE A 46 -14.92 -7.31 -12.43
N VAL A 47 -13.93 -6.47 -12.17
CA VAL A 47 -14.00 -5.43 -11.13
C VAL A 47 -15.14 -4.45 -11.43
N LYS A 48 -15.39 -4.10 -12.70
CA LYS A 48 -16.50 -3.25 -13.11
C LYS A 48 -17.86 -3.86 -12.82
N GLN A 49 -18.05 -5.16 -13.07
CA GLN A 49 -19.31 -5.83 -12.77
C GLN A 49 -19.59 -5.85 -11.26
N TYR A 50 -18.56 -6.12 -10.44
CA TYR A 50 -18.68 -6.01 -8.99
C TYR A 50 -19.04 -4.58 -8.58
N PHE A 51 -18.27 -3.59 -9.03
CA PHE A 51 -18.45 -2.20 -8.63
C PHE A 51 -19.84 -1.63 -9.01
N LEU A 52 -20.34 -1.93 -10.21
CA LEU A 52 -21.61 -1.38 -10.71
C LEU A 52 -22.84 -2.22 -10.33
N LYS A 53 -22.69 -3.53 -10.14
CA LYS A 53 -23.86 -4.44 -10.01
C LYS A 53 -23.79 -5.40 -8.82
N GLY A 54 -22.70 -5.43 -8.05
CA GLY A 54 -22.51 -6.40 -6.98
C GLY A 54 -22.27 -7.82 -7.48
N GLN A 55 -21.96 -7.99 -8.77
CA GLN A 55 -21.72 -9.30 -9.35
C GLN A 55 -20.31 -9.79 -8.98
N LEU A 56 -20.27 -10.90 -8.25
CA LEU A 56 -19.02 -11.55 -7.85
C LEU A 56 -18.41 -12.34 -9.02
N PRO A 57 -17.07 -12.47 -9.09
CA PRO A 57 -16.43 -13.35 -10.05
C PRO A 57 -16.74 -14.82 -9.76
N GLU A 58 -16.79 -15.64 -10.80
CA GLU A 58 -16.84 -17.09 -10.68
C GLU A 58 -15.42 -17.63 -10.44
N TRP A 59 -14.92 -17.57 -9.20
CA TRP A 59 -13.53 -17.93 -8.87
C TRP A 59 -13.13 -19.33 -9.35
N GLU A 60 -14.05 -20.30 -9.32
CA GLU A 60 -13.80 -21.65 -9.85
C GLU A 60 -13.38 -21.64 -11.32
N LYS A 61 -13.94 -20.74 -12.14
CA LYS A 61 -13.57 -20.60 -13.57
C LYS A 61 -12.33 -19.74 -13.78
N LEU A 62 -11.74 -19.20 -12.72
CA LEU A 62 -10.56 -18.34 -12.74
C LEU A 62 -9.32 -19.05 -12.16
N HIS A 63 -9.39 -20.36 -11.89
CA HIS A 63 -8.23 -21.13 -11.45
C HIS A 63 -7.09 -21.06 -12.48
N ASP A 64 -7.35 -21.15 -13.78
CA ASP A 64 -6.27 -21.02 -14.79
C ASP A 64 -5.74 -19.59 -14.98
N TRP A 65 -6.18 -18.62 -14.16
CA TRP A 65 -5.54 -17.31 -14.15
C TRP A 65 -4.07 -17.46 -13.77
N ASN A 66 -3.20 -17.06 -14.70
CA ASN A 66 -1.75 -17.18 -14.64
C ASN A 66 -1.25 -17.23 -13.19
N PRO A 67 -0.76 -18.40 -12.72
CA PRO A 67 -0.37 -18.62 -11.32
C PRO A 67 0.70 -17.64 -10.84
N ASN A 68 1.56 -17.18 -11.75
CA ASN A 68 2.67 -16.25 -11.47
C ASN A 68 2.27 -14.78 -11.68
N SER A 69 0.99 -14.50 -11.93
CA SER A 69 0.52 -13.14 -12.12
C SER A 69 0.55 -12.39 -10.79
N THR A 70 1.35 -11.33 -10.77
CA THR A 70 1.36 -10.31 -9.71
C THR A 70 0.14 -9.39 -9.77
N THR A 71 -0.80 -9.63 -10.69
CA THR A 71 -2.04 -8.86 -10.85
C THR A 71 -3.23 -9.78 -10.95
N ARG A 72 -3.93 -9.96 -9.82
CA ARG A 72 -5.15 -10.76 -9.77
C ARG A 72 -6.36 -9.93 -10.23
N HIS A 73 -7.53 -10.53 -10.34
CA HIS A 73 -8.76 -9.83 -10.74
C HIS A 73 -9.29 -8.91 -9.63
N LEU A 74 -10.47 -9.22 -9.08
CA LEU A 74 -10.96 -8.70 -7.81
C LEU A 74 -10.19 -9.36 -6.65
N ASP A 75 -9.27 -8.63 -6.04
CA ASP A 75 -8.56 -9.01 -4.81
C ASP A 75 -9.25 -8.42 -3.57
N LEU A 76 -8.78 -8.78 -2.37
CA LEU A 76 -9.40 -8.33 -1.12
C LEU A 76 -9.45 -6.81 -0.97
N LEU A 77 -8.40 -6.08 -1.36
CA LEU A 77 -8.39 -4.62 -1.25
C LEU A 77 -9.47 -4.02 -2.14
N LEU A 78 -9.53 -4.44 -3.40
CA LEU A 78 -10.55 -3.96 -4.33
C LEU A 78 -11.96 -4.39 -3.92
N PHE A 79 -12.13 -5.59 -3.38
CA PHE A 79 -13.41 -6.08 -2.86
C PHE A 79 -13.96 -5.18 -1.76
N LEU A 80 -13.12 -4.77 -0.81
CA LEU A 80 -13.52 -3.90 0.30
C LEU A 80 -13.64 -2.43 -0.11
N TYR A 81 -12.70 -1.93 -0.92
CA TYR A 81 -12.66 -0.54 -1.35
C TYR A 81 -13.85 -0.17 -2.24
N LEU A 82 -14.23 -1.06 -3.15
CA LEU A 82 -15.23 -0.78 -4.19
C LEU A 82 -16.67 -1.07 -3.77
N HIS A 83 -16.86 -1.63 -2.57
CA HIS A 83 -18.17 -1.89 -1.99
C HIS A 83 -18.93 -0.55 -1.76
N PRO A 84 -20.25 -0.46 -2.04
CA PRO A 84 -20.99 0.80 -1.87
C PRO A 84 -21.13 1.25 -0.42
N SER A 85 -21.14 0.32 0.53
CA SER A 85 -21.09 0.64 1.96
C SER A 85 -19.66 0.90 2.42
N CYS A 86 -19.48 1.96 3.20
CA CYS A 86 -18.25 2.23 3.95
C CYS A 86 -18.32 1.76 5.41
N ASP A 87 -19.43 1.15 5.83
CA ASP A 87 -19.67 0.70 7.20
C ASP A 87 -18.83 -0.54 7.53
N ASP A 88 -17.97 -0.42 8.54
CA ASP A 88 -17.14 -1.50 9.07
C ASP A 88 -17.96 -2.73 9.51
N ALA A 89 -19.17 -2.52 10.05
CA ALA A 89 -20.04 -3.62 10.47
C ALA A 89 -20.55 -4.46 9.28
N VAL A 90 -20.66 -3.83 8.10
CA VAL A 90 -20.98 -4.52 6.83
C VAL A 90 -19.73 -5.19 6.25
N LEU A 91 -18.59 -4.48 6.26
CA LEU A 91 -17.41 -4.91 5.54
C LEU A 91 -16.58 -5.98 6.25
N ARG A 92 -16.58 -6.04 7.59
CA ARG A 92 -15.83 -7.05 8.35
C ARG A 92 -16.32 -8.48 8.05
N PRO A 93 -17.63 -8.79 8.15
CA PRO A 93 -18.12 -10.11 7.75
C PRO A 93 -17.80 -10.46 6.30
N LEU A 94 -17.89 -9.49 5.39
CA LEU A 94 -17.56 -9.69 3.98
C LEU A 94 -16.06 -9.99 3.78
N ARG A 95 -15.18 -9.31 4.51
CA ARG A 95 -13.74 -9.62 4.51
C ARG A 95 -13.51 -11.06 4.95
N ASP A 96 -14.12 -11.47 6.06
CA ASP A 96 -13.93 -12.81 6.61
C ASP A 96 -14.50 -13.88 5.65
N GLN A 97 -15.65 -13.63 5.04
CA GLN A 97 -16.22 -14.49 4.01
C GLN A 97 -15.31 -14.58 2.78
N PHE A 98 -14.70 -13.48 2.34
CA PHE A 98 -13.74 -13.49 1.23
C PHE A 98 -12.49 -14.31 1.57
N MET A 99 -11.92 -14.12 2.76
CA MET A 99 -10.73 -14.84 3.22
C MET A 99 -10.98 -16.34 3.36
N ASN A 100 -12.21 -16.73 3.72
CA ASN A 100 -12.63 -18.12 3.86
C ASN A 100 -13.14 -18.77 2.56
N ASN A 101 -13.15 -18.05 1.43
CA ASN A 101 -13.63 -18.59 0.15
C ASN A 101 -12.68 -19.68 -0.37
N PRO A 102 -13.05 -20.98 -0.35
CA PRO A 102 -12.16 -22.06 -0.75
C PRO A 102 -11.84 -22.06 -2.25
N HIS A 103 -12.67 -21.39 -3.05
CA HIS A 103 -12.51 -21.30 -4.51
C HIS A 103 -11.62 -20.14 -4.95
N ALA A 104 -11.40 -19.13 -4.10
CA ALA A 104 -10.42 -18.08 -4.37
C ALA A 104 -9.00 -18.64 -4.18
N ARG A 105 -8.00 -18.23 -4.96
CA ARG A 105 -6.62 -18.61 -4.66
C ARG A 105 -6.07 -17.79 -3.50
N TRP A 106 -5.03 -18.30 -2.82
CA TRP A 106 -4.34 -17.54 -1.78
C TRP A 106 -3.89 -16.17 -2.29
N ASN A 107 -3.36 -16.11 -3.52
CA ASN A 107 -2.97 -14.87 -4.17
C ASN A 107 -4.15 -13.90 -4.41
N ASP A 108 -5.35 -14.38 -4.70
CA ASP A 108 -6.52 -13.51 -4.84
C ASP A 108 -6.86 -12.81 -3.51
N ARG A 109 -6.56 -13.47 -2.39
CA ARG A 109 -6.85 -13.00 -1.04
C ARG A 109 -5.75 -12.08 -0.51
N LEU A 110 -4.49 -12.39 -0.78
CA LEU A 110 -3.35 -11.72 -0.15
C LEU A 110 -2.70 -10.63 -1.01
N ILE A 111 -2.86 -10.63 -2.33
CA ILE A 111 -2.19 -9.62 -3.16
C ILE A 111 -2.70 -8.20 -2.93
N GLY A 112 -3.92 -8.06 -2.40
CA GLY A 112 -4.48 -6.77 -2.02
C GLY A 112 -3.62 -6.05 -0.97
N PHE A 113 -2.90 -6.77 -0.11
CA PHE A 113 -1.99 -6.17 0.86
C PHE A 113 -0.84 -5.45 0.16
N ASN A 114 -0.26 -6.06 -0.88
CA ASN A 114 0.79 -5.43 -1.69
C ASN A 114 0.25 -4.18 -2.40
N ALA A 115 -0.98 -4.21 -2.91
CA ALA A 115 -1.62 -3.04 -3.50
C ALA A 115 -1.81 -1.90 -2.48
N LEU A 116 -2.19 -2.23 -1.23
CA LEU A 116 -2.31 -1.25 -0.16
C LEU A 116 -0.97 -0.58 0.14
N TRP A 117 0.11 -1.34 0.19
CA TRP A 117 1.46 -0.81 0.42
C TRP A 117 1.97 -0.01 -0.77
N GLN A 118 1.68 -0.43 -1.99
CA GLN A 118 1.98 0.37 -3.16
C GLN A 118 1.28 1.74 -3.03
N ILE A 119 -0.04 1.76 -2.89
CA ILE A 119 -0.85 2.98 -2.87
C ILE A 119 -0.57 3.87 -1.66
N GLY A 120 -0.35 3.26 -0.48
CA GLY A 120 -0.20 3.97 0.78
C GLY A 120 1.23 4.31 1.18
N LEU A 121 2.24 3.67 0.60
CA LEU A 121 3.65 3.92 0.92
C LEU A 121 4.46 4.29 -0.32
N THR A 122 4.50 3.40 -1.32
CA THR A 122 5.41 3.58 -2.46
C THR A 122 5.00 4.76 -3.34
N GLU A 123 3.71 4.89 -3.67
CA GLU A 123 3.23 6.00 -4.50
C GLU A 123 3.40 7.35 -3.78
N PRO A 124 2.99 7.56 -2.51
CA PRO A 124 3.20 8.82 -1.79
C PRO A 124 4.67 9.21 -1.69
N SER A 125 5.55 8.23 -1.50
CA SER A 125 7.01 8.45 -1.45
C SER A 125 7.59 8.86 -2.80
N ALA A 126 6.85 8.68 -3.89
CA ALA A 126 7.15 9.12 -5.26
C ALA A 126 6.22 10.26 -5.75
N GLY A 127 5.47 10.89 -4.84
CA GLY A 127 4.55 12.00 -5.15
C GLY A 127 3.21 11.59 -5.76
N SER A 128 2.87 10.30 -5.75
CA SER A 128 1.60 9.69 -6.21
C SER A 128 1.17 10.07 -7.63
N LEU A 129 2.12 10.38 -8.52
CA LEU A 129 1.85 10.71 -9.91
C LEU A 129 2.63 9.76 -10.82
N ARG A 130 1.90 8.96 -11.61
CA ARG A 130 2.47 8.03 -12.57
C ARG A 130 2.29 8.55 -13.99
N MET A 131 3.36 8.50 -14.78
CA MET A 131 3.35 8.95 -16.16
C MET A 131 3.14 7.78 -17.11
N PHE A 132 2.26 7.96 -18.09
CA PHE A 132 1.99 6.99 -19.14
C PHE A 132 1.93 7.69 -20.49
N ARG A 133 2.34 6.99 -21.54
CA ARG A 133 2.28 7.51 -22.91
C ARG A 133 0.83 7.70 -23.34
N ILE A 134 0.56 8.79 -24.07
CA ILE A 134 -0.77 9.10 -24.61
C ILE A 134 -1.32 7.92 -25.43
N ALA A 135 -0.49 7.33 -26.30
CA ALA A 135 -0.91 6.24 -27.18
C ALA A 135 -1.43 5.01 -26.41
N ASP A 136 -0.80 4.67 -25.28
CA ASP A 136 -1.23 3.54 -24.45
C ASP A 136 -2.54 3.87 -23.73
N LEU A 137 -2.68 5.10 -23.23
CA LEU A 137 -3.89 5.57 -22.55
C LEU A 137 -5.09 5.67 -23.50
N GLU A 138 -4.92 6.16 -24.72
CA GLU A 138 -5.99 6.22 -25.71
C GLU A 138 -6.48 4.82 -26.09
N LYS A 139 -5.60 3.84 -26.12
CA LYS A 139 -5.92 2.44 -26.39
C LYS A 139 -6.61 1.74 -25.21
N GLU A 140 -6.12 1.97 -24.00
CA GLU A 140 -6.52 1.20 -22.82
C GLU A 140 -7.58 1.86 -21.95
N LEU A 141 -7.64 3.20 -21.96
CA LEU A 141 -8.49 4.08 -21.14
C LEU A 141 -9.08 5.25 -21.97
N PRO A 142 -9.72 5.00 -23.13
CA PRO A 142 -10.15 6.06 -24.05
C PRO A 142 -11.10 7.09 -23.41
N ALA A 143 -11.90 6.68 -22.43
CA ALA A 143 -12.87 7.55 -21.76
C ALA A 143 -12.23 8.63 -20.87
N VAL A 144 -10.99 8.45 -20.42
CA VAL A 144 -10.31 9.39 -19.52
C VAL A 144 -9.04 9.99 -20.09
N ALA A 145 -8.44 9.40 -21.13
CA ALA A 145 -7.15 9.80 -21.69
C ALA A 145 -7.04 11.31 -21.99
N ALA A 146 -8.08 11.90 -22.60
CA ALA A 146 -8.11 13.32 -22.96
C ALA A 146 -8.21 14.27 -21.75
N SER A 147 -8.70 13.78 -20.61
CA SER A 147 -8.90 14.59 -19.38
C SER A 147 -7.69 14.57 -18.44
N LEU A 148 -6.71 13.70 -18.69
CA LEU A 148 -5.56 13.55 -17.80
C LEU A 148 -4.61 14.76 -17.93
N PRO A 149 -4.00 15.23 -16.83
CA PRO A 149 -3.00 16.29 -16.88
C PRO A 149 -1.78 15.92 -17.75
N ALA A 150 -1.25 16.89 -18.49
CA ALA A 150 0.02 16.72 -19.20
C ALA A 150 1.18 16.48 -18.22
N ALA A 151 2.15 15.67 -18.63
CA ALA A 151 3.44 15.55 -17.95
C ALA A 151 4.36 16.75 -18.31
N PRO A 152 5.33 17.10 -17.44
CA PRO A 152 6.31 18.14 -17.76
C PRO A 152 7.27 17.72 -18.88
N GLU A 153 7.91 18.69 -19.52
CA GLU A 153 9.02 18.43 -20.46
C GLU A 153 10.15 17.61 -19.79
N PRO A 154 10.83 16.68 -20.52
CA PRO A 154 10.68 16.36 -21.94
C PRO A 154 9.57 15.33 -22.27
N PHE A 155 8.67 15.04 -21.33
CA PHE A 155 7.67 13.97 -21.46
C PHE A 155 6.33 14.46 -22.01
N ALA A 156 6.34 15.36 -23.00
CA ALA A 156 5.13 15.97 -23.57
C ALA A 156 4.14 14.95 -24.18
N ASP A 157 4.65 13.78 -24.61
CA ASP A 157 3.90 12.64 -25.12
C ASP A 157 3.25 11.78 -24.01
N CYS A 158 3.36 12.21 -22.74
CA CYS A 158 2.82 11.51 -21.59
C CYS A 158 1.69 12.30 -20.90
N ARG A 159 0.89 11.55 -20.13
CA ARG A 159 -0.10 12.08 -19.19
C ARG A 159 0.14 11.51 -17.81
N ARG A 160 -0.30 12.25 -16.79
CA ARG A 160 -0.17 11.87 -15.38
C ARG A 160 -1.48 11.30 -14.86
N ILE A 161 -1.38 10.16 -14.19
CA ILE A 161 -2.44 9.61 -13.35
C ILE A 161 -2.03 9.81 -11.90
N GLU A 162 -2.91 10.44 -11.13
CA GLU A 162 -2.78 10.53 -9.68
C GLU A 162 -3.29 9.22 -9.05
N VAL A 163 -2.48 8.62 -8.18
CA VAL A 163 -2.80 7.34 -7.53
C VAL A 163 -3.33 7.59 -6.13
N HIS A 164 -4.59 7.24 -5.89
CA HIS A 164 -5.22 7.42 -4.59
C HIS A 164 -6.40 6.46 -4.39
N THR A 165 -6.76 6.26 -3.13
CA THR A 165 -7.98 5.58 -2.65
C THR A 165 -8.94 6.57 -1.97
N ASP A 166 -8.74 7.87 -2.20
CA ASP A 166 -9.60 8.95 -1.67
C ASP A 166 -9.66 8.98 -0.13
N GLY A 167 -8.50 8.87 0.52
CA GLY A 167 -8.40 8.95 1.99
C GLY A 167 -8.76 7.66 2.73
N GLN A 168 -8.89 6.53 2.02
CA GLN A 168 -9.40 5.28 2.58
C GLN A 168 -8.30 4.34 3.09
N ASN A 169 -7.02 4.70 3.00
CA ASN A 169 -5.92 3.79 3.31
C ASN A 169 -5.94 3.28 4.77
N GLU A 170 -6.23 4.13 5.75
CA GLU A 170 -6.33 3.71 7.16
C GLU A 170 -7.47 2.69 7.37
N ARG A 171 -8.65 2.98 6.82
CA ARG A 171 -9.82 2.10 6.97
C ARG A 171 -9.56 0.76 6.30
N LEU A 172 -9.02 0.76 5.08
CA LEU A 172 -8.67 -0.46 4.36
C LEU A 172 -7.62 -1.28 5.13
N PHE A 173 -6.59 -0.63 5.67
CA PHE A 173 -5.61 -1.29 6.53
C PHE A 173 -6.28 -1.97 7.73
N ASN A 174 -7.14 -1.25 8.45
CA ASN A 174 -7.80 -1.76 9.65
C ASN A 174 -8.78 -2.91 9.37
N LEU A 175 -9.41 -2.93 8.18
CA LEU A 175 -10.30 -4.01 7.75
C LEU A 175 -9.51 -5.25 7.31
N MET A 176 -8.43 -5.06 6.58
CA MET A 176 -7.61 -6.15 6.02
C MET A 176 -6.71 -6.78 7.08
N TRP A 177 -6.15 -5.99 8.00
CA TRP A 177 -5.17 -6.41 8.99
C TRP A 177 -5.61 -6.07 10.43
N PRO A 178 -6.63 -6.77 10.97
CA PRO A 178 -7.24 -6.44 12.26
C PRO A 178 -6.29 -6.64 13.44
N ASP A 179 -5.33 -7.56 13.34
CA ASP A 179 -4.33 -7.86 14.36
C ASP A 179 -2.94 -7.69 13.73
N ILE A 180 -2.28 -6.58 14.06
CA ILE A 180 -0.96 -6.23 13.52
C ILE A 180 0.16 -7.15 14.03
N THR A 181 -0.10 -7.99 15.03
CA THR A 181 0.86 -9.00 15.51
C THR A 181 0.76 -10.30 14.70
N GLN A 182 -0.33 -10.48 13.97
CA GLN A 182 -0.53 -11.64 13.09
C GLN A 182 0.40 -11.54 11.88
N GLN A 183 1.27 -12.53 11.71
CA GLN A 183 2.22 -12.62 10.59
C GLN A 183 1.77 -13.61 9.50
N THR A 184 1.00 -14.62 9.89
CA THR A 184 0.47 -15.65 8.99
C THR A 184 -1.04 -15.76 9.12
N VAL A 185 -1.69 -16.21 8.05
CA VAL A 185 -3.12 -16.50 8.02
C VAL A 185 -3.34 -17.91 7.51
N ARG A 186 -4.24 -18.64 8.18
CA ARG A 186 -4.65 -19.97 7.77
C ARG A 186 -5.82 -19.86 6.80
N LEU A 187 -5.63 -20.31 5.56
CA LEU A 187 -6.59 -20.16 4.46
C LEU A 187 -7.08 -21.53 3.99
N PRO A 188 -8.39 -21.69 3.70
CA PRO A 188 -8.91 -22.90 3.10
C PRO A 188 -8.38 -23.06 1.67
N VAL A 189 -8.04 -24.29 1.29
CA VAL A 189 -7.56 -24.65 -0.05
C VAL A 189 -8.29 -25.90 -0.55
N THR A 190 -8.49 -25.97 -1.86
CA THR A 190 -9.04 -27.12 -2.59
C THR A 190 -8.01 -27.60 -3.59
N ARG A 191 -8.29 -28.71 -4.30
CA ARG A 191 -7.40 -29.23 -5.35
C ARG A 191 -6.98 -28.17 -6.37
N ASP A 192 -7.85 -27.20 -6.66
CA ASP A 192 -7.66 -26.20 -7.73
C ASP A 192 -7.03 -24.89 -7.24
N THR A 193 -7.04 -24.64 -5.93
CA THR A 193 -6.51 -23.41 -5.30
C THR A 193 -5.20 -23.64 -4.52
N TYR A 194 -4.76 -24.88 -4.51
CA TYR A 194 -3.58 -25.38 -3.84
C TYR A 194 -2.25 -24.85 -4.44
N CYS A 195 -1.19 -24.63 -3.62
CA CYS A 195 0.08 -24.02 -4.08
C CYS A 195 1.39 -24.84 -3.96
N CYS A 196 1.67 -25.57 -2.86
CA CYS A 196 2.94 -26.30 -2.61
C CYS A 196 2.98 -27.88 -2.50
N ARG A 197 1.96 -28.55 -1.94
CA ARG A 197 1.61 -29.95 -1.59
C ARG A 197 0.09 -30.33 -1.78
N ALA A 198 -0.31 -31.13 -2.77
CA ALA A 198 -1.74 -31.47 -3.01
C ALA A 198 -2.61 -31.74 -1.74
N PRO A 199 -3.86 -31.23 -1.68
CA PRO A 199 -4.67 -31.28 -0.46
C PRO A 199 -5.03 -32.74 -0.11
N ARG A 200 -5.10 -33.03 1.19
CA ARG A 200 -5.41 -34.40 1.67
C ARG A 200 -6.90 -34.73 1.62
N TYR A 201 -7.74 -33.70 1.64
CA TYR A 201 -9.19 -33.78 1.63
C TYR A 201 -9.76 -32.86 0.54
N THR A 202 -11.07 -32.93 0.33
CA THR A 202 -11.78 -32.01 -0.59
C THR A 202 -11.63 -30.54 -0.18
N LEU A 203 -11.47 -30.29 1.11
CA LEU A 203 -11.13 -29.01 1.72
C LEU A 203 -10.00 -29.24 2.74
N ASP A 204 -8.88 -28.54 2.56
CA ASP A 204 -7.75 -28.53 3.49
C ASP A 204 -7.42 -27.07 3.89
N TYR A 205 -6.41 -26.86 4.73
CA TYR A 205 -5.98 -25.52 5.16
C TYR A 205 -4.47 -25.39 5.14
N GLU A 206 -3.98 -24.25 4.66
CA GLU A 206 -2.57 -23.90 4.63
C GLU A 206 -2.30 -22.57 5.30
N GLU A 207 -1.10 -22.42 5.86
CA GLU A 207 -0.63 -21.17 6.43
C GLU A 207 0.13 -20.37 5.36
N PHE A 208 -0.27 -19.12 5.20
CA PHE A 208 0.36 -18.19 4.28
C PHE A 208 0.85 -16.96 5.04
N PRO A 209 2.00 -16.37 4.69
CA PRO A 209 2.38 -15.08 5.24
C PRO A 209 1.39 -14.00 4.75
N LEU A 210 0.92 -13.13 5.65
CA LEU A 210 0.06 -12.00 5.27
C LEU A 210 0.79 -11.00 4.37
N MET A 211 2.11 -10.93 4.51
CA MET A 211 3.00 -10.12 3.70
C MET A 211 4.24 -10.93 3.33
N GLU A 212 4.54 -11.02 2.04
CA GLU A 212 5.66 -11.82 1.52
C GLU A 212 7.01 -11.32 2.03
N HIS A 213 7.15 -10.00 2.18
CA HIS A 213 8.36 -9.35 2.68
C HIS A 213 8.01 -8.45 3.85
N ARG A 214 8.57 -8.74 5.03
CA ARG A 214 8.43 -7.87 6.20
C ARG A 214 9.05 -6.51 5.96
N PHE A 215 8.57 -5.51 6.70
CA PHE A 215 9.27 -4.24 6.75
C PHE A 215 10.64 -4.41 7.42
N THR A 216 11.55 -3.53 7.06
CA THR A 216 12.89 -3.45 7.63
C THR A 216 13.20 -2.01 8.03
N LEU A 217 14.32 -1.79 8.71
CA LEU A 217 14.83 -0.44 8.98
C LEU A 217 15.02 0.39 7.70
N GLU A 218 15.35 -0.25 6.56
CA GLU A 218 15.45 0.41 5.25
C GLU A 218 14.11 1.01 4.79
N THR A 219 12.97 0.54 5.30
CA THR A 219 11.65 1.12 5.00
C THR A 219 11.55 2.58 5.45
N LEU A 220 12.31 3.00 6.48
CA LEU A 220 12.38 4.40 6.90
C LEU A 220 12.87 5.31 5.77
N TRP A 221 13.77 4.82 4.91
CA TRP A 221 14.22 5.59 3.75
C TRP A 221 13.05 5.95 2.86
N THR A 222 12.23 4.96 2.48
CA THR A 222 11.01 5.17 1.70
C THR A 222 10.08 6.17 2.39
N MET A 223 9.81 6.01 3.69
CA MET A 223 8.99 6.96 4.44
C MET A 223 9.58 8.38 4.41
N SER A 224 10.89 8.52 4.52
CA SER A 224 11.56 9.82 4.51
C SER A 224 11.57 10.51 3.15
N GLN A 225 11.48 9.75 2.05
CA GLN A 225 11.34 10.31 0.70
C GLN A 225 10.03 11.10 0.56
N TRP A 226 8.98 10.67 1.26
CA TRP A 226 7.73 11.43 1.29
C TRP A 226 7.90 12.85 1.88
N LEU A 227 8.78 13.01 2.88
CA LEU A 227 9.04 14.31 3.52
C LEU A 227 9.70 15.32 2.56
N VAL A 228 10.39 14.84 1.52
CA VAL A 228 11.13 15.65 0.56
C VAL A 228 10.21 16.31 -0.48
N TRP A 229 9.01 15.79 -0.70
CA TRP A 229 8.14 16.32 -1.76
C TRP A 229 7.65 17.74 -1.47
N PRO A 230 7.62 18.63 -2.48
CA PRO A 230 7.14 19.98 -2.30
C PRO A 230 5.65 20.01 -1.93
N ALA A 231 5.30 20.94 -1.05
CA ALA A 231 3.91 21.27 -0.74
C ALA A 231 3.25 22.07 -1.88
N PRO A 232 1.91 22.04 -2.02
CA PRO A 232 0.97 21.17 -1.29
C PRO A 232 0.99 19.73 -1.82
N LEU A 233 0.72 18.76 -0.93
CA LEU A 233 0.57 17.37 -1.32
C LEU A 233 -0.73 17.16 -2.12
N ASN A 234 -0.69 16.29 -3.13
CA ASN A 234 -1.89 15.85 -3.84
C ASN A 234 -2.69 14.83 -3.00
N ARG A 235 -3.88 14.40 -3.47
CA ARG A 235 -4.77 13.49 -2.74
C ARG A 235 -4.09 12.18 -2.40
N GLY A 236 -3.34 11.62 -3.35
CA GLY A 236 -2.58 10.39 -3.15
C GLY A 236 -1.51 10.52 -2.08
N SER A 237 -0.67 11.56 -2.20
CA SER A 237 0.45 11.80 -1.28
C SER A 237 -0.03 12.25 0.09
N SER A 238 -1.23 12.81 0.20
CA SER A 238 -1.85 13.22 1.45
C SER A 238 -2.36 12.03 2.27
N ASP A 239 -2.56 10.86 1.67
CA ASP A 239 -3.06 9.64 2.34
C ASP A 239 -1.94 8.60 2.57
N MET A 240 -0.72 9.06 2.85
CA MET A 240 0.40 8.18 3.17
C MET A 240 0.10 7.36 4.45
N ILE A 241 0.25 6.03 4.37
CA ILE A 241 -0.27 5.07 5.35
C ILE A 241 0.40 5.14 6.72
N PHE A 242 1.67 5.54 6.78
CA PHE A 242 2.41 5.69 8.05
C PHE A 242 2.08 6.99 8.80
N GLN A 243 1.23 7.86 8.24
CA GLN A 243 0.64 8.95 9.03
C GLN A 243 -0.39 8.43 10.07
N TYR A 244 -0.74 7.14 10.02
CA TYR A 244 -1.70 6.49 10.92
C TYR A 244 -0.96 5.62 11.95
N GLU A 245 -1.60 5.39 13.11
CA GLU A 245 -0.96 4.74 14.25
C GLU A 245 -0.65 3.27 13.99
N ARG A 246 -1.66 2.50 13.58
CA ARG A 246 -1.52 1.05 13.46
C ARG A 246 -0.54 0.59 12.37
N PRO A 247 -0.43 1.24 11.19
CA PRO A 247 0.64 0.94 10.25
C PRO A 247 2.04 1.21 10.82
N MET A 248 2.22 2.29 11.59
CA MET A 248 3.50 2.56 12.27
C MET A 248 3.83 1.50 13.32
N ASP A 249 2.84 1.03 14.09
CA ASP A 249 3.04 -0.06 15.04
C ASP A 249 3.40 -1.38 14.35
N LEU A 250 2.78 -1.69 13.19
CA LEU A 250 3.16 -2.84 12.38
C LEU A 250 4.63 -2.75 11.93
N TRP A 251 5.08 -1.59 11.46
CA TRP A 251 6.50 -1.38 11.12
C TRP A 251 7.39 -1.62 12.34
N TYR A 252 7.03 -1.10 13.52
CA TYR A 252 7.78 -1.36 14.74
C TYR A 252 7.84 -2.85 15.08
N HIS A 253 6.73 -3.59 14.99
CA HIS A 253 6.72 -5.03 15.26
C HIS A 253 7.64 -5.83 14.34
N HIS A 254 7.85 -5.37 13.10
CA HIS A 254 8.82 -5.99 12.19
C HIS A 254 10.27 -5.63 12.53
N CYS A 255 10.52 -4.38 12.94
CA CYS A 255 11.86 -3.81 13.01
C CYS A 255 12.47 -3.73 14.42
N ALA A 256 11.68 -3.91 15.49
CA ALA A 256 12.12 -3.65 16.87
C ALA A 256 13.38 -4.43 17.29
N GLN A 257 13.57 -5.63 16.73
CA GLN A 257 14.71 -6.49 17.01
C GLN A 257 15.73 -6.54 15.86
N GLU A 258 15.53 -5.74 14.81
CA GLU A 258 16.45 -5.70 13.68
C GLU A 258 17.71 -4.92 14.06
N ASP A 259 18.86 -5.43 13.64
CA ASP A 259 20.12 -4.70 13.73
C ASP A 259 20.24 -3.73 12.54
N VAL A 260 21.13 -2.75 12.62
CA VAL A 260 21.41 -1.87 11.48
C VAL A 260 21.95 -2.68 10.29
N PRO A 261 21.67 -2.27 9.04
CA PRO A 261 22.15 -3.01 7.87
C PRO A 261 23.68 -3.21 7.88
N GLU A 262 24.20 -4.38 7.48
CA GLU A 262 25.66 -4.58 7.47
C GLU A 262 26.37 -3.66 6.46
N LYS A 263 25.75 -3.48 5.29
CA LYS A 263 26.30 -2.67 4.19
C LYS A 263 26.23 -1.19 4.55
N SER A 264 27.37 -0.51 4.51
CA SER A 264 27.49 0.93 4.83
C SER A 264 26.53 1.79 4.01
N ALA A 265 26.40 1.53 2.70
CA ALA A 265 25.48 2.26 1.84
C ALA A 265 24.01 2.16 2.31
N ARG A 266 23.59 1.03 2.87
CA ARG A 266 22.24 0.86 3.43
C ARG A 266 22.09 1.53 4.78
N ARG A 267 23.14 1.50 5.63
CA ARG A 267 23.17 2.26 6.90
C ARG A 267 23.07 3.75 6.67
N GLU A 268 23.71 4.26 5.62
CA GLU A 268 23.61 5.68 5.25
C GLU A 268 22.15 6.06 4.96
N LEU A 269 21.39 5.24 4.22
CA LEU A 269 19.98 5.51 3.94
C LEU A 269 19.14 5.56 5.22
N VAL A 270 19.39 4.64 6.17
CA VAL A 270 18.72 4.65 7.47
C VAL A 270 19.09 5.91 8.27
N MET A 271 20.37 6.29 8.30
CA MET A 271 20.85 7.52 8.94
C MET A 271 20.17 8.77 8.35
N LEU A 272 20.13 8.89 7.02
CA LEU A 272 19.47 9.99 6.32
C LEU A 272 17.98 10.05 6.64
N ALA A 273 17.32 8.89 6.69
CA ALA A 273 15.91 8.83 7.02
C ALA A 273 15.61 9.32 8.43
N VAL A 274 16.38 8.85 9.42
CA VAL A 274 16.25 9.27 10.81
C VAL A 274 16.58 10.76 10.95
N TYR A 275 17.63 11.25 10.29
CA TYR A 275 17.96 12.67 10.24
C TYR A 275 16.78 13.50 9.73
N ARG A 276 16.20 13.15 8.57
CA ARG A 276 15.03 13.86 8.02
C ARG A 276 13.87 13.89 9.00
N ILE A 277 13.56 12.77 9.67
CA ILE A 277 12.48 12.70 10.65
C ILE A 277 12.73 13.66 11.81
N PHE A 278 13.93 13.68 12.40
CA PHE A 278 14.23 14.54 13.55
C PHE A 278 14.40 16.03 13.19
N HIS A 279 14.81 16.34 11.97
CA HIS A 279 15.08 17.71 11.54
C HIS A 279 14.00 18.32 10.63
N PHE A 280 12.90 17.59 10.37
CA PHE A 280 11.75 18.12 9.63
C PHE A 280 11.11 19.31 10.35
N ASP A 281 10.92 20.41 9.62
CA ASP A 281 10.33 21.64 10.15
C ASP A 281 8.80 21.54 10.19
N VAL A 282 8.30 21.05 11.33
CA VAL A 282 6.85 20.90 11.58
C VAL A 282 6.13 22.23 11.74
N ASP A 283 6.84 23.29 12.14
CA ASP A 283 6.28 24.62 12.34
C ASP A 283 6.02 25.29 10.98
N GLN A 284 6.96 25.15 10.04
CA GLN A 284 6.79 25.61 8.66
C GLN A 284 5.72 24.79 7.91
N GLU A 285 5.65 23.48 8.14
CA GLU A 285 4.68 22.61 7.47
C GLU A 285 3.24 22.85 7.95
N GLY A 286 3.07 23.14 9.24
CA GLY A 286 1.79 23.35 9.90
C GLY A 286 1.28 22.11 10.67
N PRO A 287 0.53 22.32 11.77
CA PRO A 287 0.19 21.26 12.73
C PRO A 287 -0.77 20.19 12.18
N ASP A 288 -1.63 20.55 11.22
CA ASP A 288 -2.67 19.67 10.68
C ASP A 288 -2.22 18.90 9.43
N SER A 289 -0.97 19.05 8.99
CA SER A 289 -0.44 18.33 7.83
C SER A 289 -0.30 16.82 8.10
N PRO A 290 -0.61 15.95 7.11
CA PRO A 290 -0.26 14.53 7.13
C PRO A 290 1.20 14.27 7.52
N ARG A 291 2.14 15.08 7.04
CA ARG A 291 3.58 14.91 7.31
C ARG A 291 3.91 15.23 8.76
N THR A 292 3.29 16.27 9.31
CA THR A 292 3.45 16.64 10.73
C THR A 292 2.94 15.51 11.64
N ARG A 293 1.78 14.92 11.34
CA ARG A 293 1.27 13.72 12.05
C ARG A 293 2.25 12.55 12.03
N PHE A 294 2.78 12.22 10.84
CA PHE A 294 3.79 11.17 10.71
C PHE A 294 5.06 11.49 11.51
N VAL A 295 5.61 12.69 11.37
CA VAL A 295 6.87 13.09 12.03
C VAL A 295 6.72 13.04 13.55
N HIS A 296 5.64 13.55 14.11
CA HIS A 296 5.39 13.44 15.56
C HIS A 296 5.35 11.98 16.02
N ARG A 297 4.61 11.13 15.30
CA ARG A 297 4.52 9.70 15.65
C ARG A 297 5.86 8.99 15.51
N ALA A 298 6.57 9.21 14.41
CA ALA A 298 7.87 8.60 14.17
C ALA A 298 8.90 9.04 15.23
N ARG A 299 8.93 10.33 15.59
CA ARG A 299 9.80 10.85 16.66
C ARG A 299 9.49 10.19 18.01
N ALA A 300 8.22 10.11 18.40
CA ALA A 300 7.81 9.47 19.65
C ALA A 300 8.22 7.99 19.67
N LEU A 301 7.93 7.26 18.59
CA LEU A 301 8.27 5.84 18.45
C LEU A 301 9.78 5.61 18.54
N LEU A 302 10.59 6.37 17.80
CA LEU A 302 12.05 6.26 17.79
C LEU A 302 12.71 6.69 19.10
N ALA A 303 12.06 7.55 19.91
CA ALA A 303 12.58 8.01 21.19
C ALA A 303 12.17 7.15 22.38
N GLU A 304 10.96 6.59 22.37
CA GLU A 304 10.34 5.97 23.54
C GLU A 304 10.34 4.44 23.50
N ARG A 305 10.36 3.83 22.30
CA ARG A 305 10.29 2.38 22.15
C ARG A 305 11.67 1.73 22.17
N SER A 306 11.67 0.42 22.40
CA SER A 306 12.91 -0.37 22.48
C SER A 306 13.31 -0.89 21.10
N PHE A 307 14.53 -0.55 20.70
CA PHE A 307 15.23 -1.06 19.52
C PHE A 307 16.56 -1.73 19.89
N SER A 308 17.22 -2.36 18.92
CA SER A 308 18.61 -2.82 19.03
C SER A 308 19.54 -1.68 19.43
N ASP A 309 20.62 -2.01 20.16
CA ASP A 309 21.53 -1.00 20.70
C ASP A 309 22.28 -0.24 19.59
N ALA A 310 22.62 -0.92 18.50
CA ALA A 310 23.23 -0.28 17.33
C ALA A 310 22.26 0.72 16.68
N PHE A 311 20.99 0.36 16.50
CA PHE A 311 20.02 1.30 15.92
C PHE A 311 19.73 2.48 16.87
N LYS A 312 19.67 2.26 18.19
CA LYS A 312 19.56 3.34 19.18
C LYS A 312 20.70 4.34 19.08
N ALA A 313 21.94 3.87 18.96
CA ALA A 313 23.06 4.80 18.87
C ALA A 313 23.10 5.51 17.49
N LEU A 314 22.59 4.89 16.40
CA LEU A 314 22.39 5.57 15.11
C LEU A 314 21.35 6.68 15.25
N ILE A 315 20.23 6.42 15.94
CA ILE A 315 19.21 7.42 16.27
C ILE A 315 19.82 8.58 17.08
N ALA A 316 20.61 8.26 18.10
CA ALA A 316 21.28 9.26 18.93
C ALA A 316 22.22 10.16 18.10
N ALA A 317 23.00 9.56 17.20
CA ALA A 317 23.89 10.30 16.30
C ALA A 317 23.10 11.26 15.40
N ALA A 318 22.06 10.78 14.70
CA ALA A 318 21.22 11.59 13.83
C ALA A 318 20.52 12.75 14.56
N ARG A 319 20.10 12.52 15.81
CA ARG A 319 19.37 13.50 16.63
C ARG A 319 20.29 14.58 17.22
N SER A 320 21.52 14.23 17.58
CA SER A 320 22.46 15.12 18.30
C SER A 320 22.86 16.37 17.51
N GLY A 321 22.73 16.35 16.17
CA GLY A 321 23.26 17.37 15.27
C GLY A 321 24.71 17.14 14.86
N ASP A 322 25.38 16.11 15.39
CA ASP A 322 26.76 15.75 15.02
C ASP A 322 26.87 15.20 13.59
N VAL A 323 25.77 14.61 13.09
CA VAL A 323 25.67 14.14 11.71
C VAL A 323 25.31 15.33 10.81
N VAL A 324 26.26 15.76 9.98
CA VAL A 324 26.02 16.77 8.96
C VAL A 324 25.58 16.10 7.67
N VAL A 325 24.40 16.49 7.16
CA VAL A 325 23.85 16.00 5.89
C VAL A 325 23.87 17.14 4.87
N SER A 326 24.48 16.92 3.71
CA SER A 326 24.35 17.84 2.58
C SER A 326 22.99 17.67 1.93
N GLU A 327 22.33 18.77 1.59
CA GLU A 327 21.10 18.75 0.79
C GLU A 327 20.02 17.78 1.30
N PRO A 328 19.67 17.82 2.61
CA PRO A 328 18.84 16.79 3.24
C PRO A 328 17.44 16.68 2.62
N TRP A 329 16.96 17.73 1.96
CA TRP A 329 15.63 17.84 1.38
C TRP A 329 15.61 17.61 -0.13
N ASN A 330 16.54 16.81 -0.67
CA ASN A 330 16.46 16.32 -2.05
C ASN A 330 17.03 14.88 -2.19
N ASN A 331 17.00 14.33 -3.40
CA ASN A 331 17.42 12.95 -3.66
C ASN A 331 18.95 12.76 -3.67
N ASP A 332 19.72 13.84 -3.69
CA ASP A 332 21.18 13.83 -3.68
C ASP A 332 21.75 13.93 -2.25
N ALA A 333 20.89 13.82 -1.22
CA ALA A 333 21.26 13.88 0.18
C ALA A 333 22.38 12.88 0.52
N LYS A 334 23.41 13.33 1.24
CA LYS A 334 24.55 12.52 1.67
C LYS A 334 25.00 12.88 3.07
N VAL A 335 25.44 11.88 3.82
CA VAL A 335 26.06 12.11 5.13
C VAL A 335 27.52 12.51 4.89
N LEU A 336 27.91 13.70 5.34
CA LEU A 336 29.25 14.27 5.08
C LEU A 336 30.36 13.63 5.91
N ALA A 337 30.01 12.99 7.02
CA ALA A 337 30.93 12.32 7.94
C ALA A 337 30.70 10.80 7.89
N PRO A 338 31.34 10.09 6.94
CA PRO A 338 31.05 8.67 6.70
C PRO A 338 31.39 7.74 7.85
N GLU A 339 32.28 8.14 8.75
CA GLU A 339 32.63 7.40 9.97
C GLU A 339 31.40 7.05 10.83
N PHE A 340 30.34 7.87 10.81
CA PHE A 340 29.12 7.62 11.58
C PHE A 340 28.33 6.41 11.08
N TYR A 341 28.48 5.99 9.82
CA TYR A 341 27.74 4.85 9.27
C TYR A 341 28.66 3.77 8.65
N CYS A 342 29.94 4.06 8.43
CA CYS A 342 30.95 3.10 7.98
C CYS A 342 31.64 2.37 9.13
N SER A 343 31.61 2.92 10.34
CA SER A 343 32.25 2.30 11.51
C SER A 343 31.68 0.90 11.77
N THR A 344 32.55 -0.05 12.10
CA THR A 344 32.13 -1.41 12.53
C THR A 344 31.64 -1.44 13.97
N ARG A 345 31.69 -0.31 14.70
CA ARG A 345 31.16 -0.19 16.09
C ARG A 345 29.65 -0.43 16.19
N TRP A 346 28.97 -0.50 15.05
CA TRP A 346 27.55 -0.79 14.93
C TRP A 346 27.24 -2.28 14.72
N ALA A 347 28.26 -3.11 14.49
CA ALA A 347 28.13 -4.56 14.48
C ALA A 347 28.35 -5.05 15.92
N GLY A 348 27.25 -5.34 16.62
CA GLY A 348 27.27 -6.02 17.91
C GLY A 348 27.57 -7.51 17.73
#